data_AF-A0A426V2R0-F1
#
_entry.id   AF-A0A426V2R0-F1
#
_cell.length_a   1.000
_cell.length_b   1.000
_cell.length_c   1.000
_cell.angle_alpha   90.00
_cell.angle_beta   90.00
_cell.angle_gamma   90.00
#
_symmetry.space_group_name_H-M   'P 1'
#
loop_
_entity.id
_entity.type
_entity.pdbx_description
1 polymer ?
#
loop_
_entity_poly.entity_id
_entity_poly.type
_entity_poly.pdbx_seq_one_letter_code
_entity_poly.pdbx_strand_id
1 'polypeptide(L)'
;MPSHPSPFSPDVERQLLDRLLTVKSWISEFAKVMGKRNPPELKTWISGHMYYAPIRNVIKIPSTHLLTLPDNQLRVAVAHEMGHFSRRWPSFFSWTLVRRLNEEKIADRCSIMLTGATIEDWASSLIAVALIEDPGYLFEQDLVFQARKYVLQRWVNLKKAG
;
A
#
# COMPACT_ATOMS: atom_id res chain seq x y z
N MET A 1 -24.25 12.49 -25.04
CA MET A 1 -24.43 11.75 -23.79
C MET A 1 -24.38 12.76 -22.65
N PRO A 2 -25.40 12.85 -21.78
CA PRO A 2 -25.34 13.76 -20.64
C PRO A 2 -24.23 13.29 -19.70
N SER A 3 -23.26 14.16 -19.44
CA SER A 3 -22.27 13.96 -18.39
C SER A 3 -23.00 13.90 -17.06
N HIS A 4 -23.00 12.72 -16.41
CA HIS A 4 -23.47 12.65 -15.03
C HIS A 4 -22.63 13.63 -14.19
N PRO A 5 -23.27 14.55 -13.46
CA PRO A 5 -22.56 15.45 -12.58
C PRO A 5 -21.79 14.63 -11.54
N SER A 6 -20.54 15.01 -11.32
CA SER A 6 -19.70 14.37 -10.33
C SER A 6 -20.29 14.51 -8.94
N PRO A 7 -20.20 13.48 -8.08
CA PRO A 7 -20.67 13.56 -6.70
C PRO A 7 -19.77 14.42 -5.80
N PHE A 8 -18.64 14.92 -6.32
CA PHE A 8 -17.66 15.70 -5.58
C PHE A 8 -17.79 17.19 -5.86
N SER A 9 -17.48 18.02 -4.87
CA SER A 9 -17.30 19.45 -5.10
C SER A 9 -16.08 19.69 -6.01
N PRO A 10 -16.04 20.80 -6.79
CA PRO A 10 -14.89 21.12 -7.65
C PRO A 10 -13.53 21.12 -6.92
N ASP A 11 -13.52 21.51 -5.64
CA ASP A 11 -12.30 21.51 -4.83
C ASP A 11 -11.80 20.09 -4.52
N VAL A 12 -12.72 19.18 -4.19
CA VAL A 12 -12.40 17.77 -3.94
C VAL A 12 -11.94 17.09 -5.23
N GLU A 13 -12.52 17.43 -6.37
CA GLU A 13 -12.06 16.93 -7.68
C GLU A 13 -10.64 17.36 -8.00
N ARG A 14 -10.33 18.65 -7.78
CA ARG A 14 -8.97 19.18 -7.96
C ARG A 14 -7.99 18.47 -7.05
N GLN A 15 -8.34 18.33 -5.76
CA GLN A 15 -7.50 17.60 -4.81
C GLN A 15 -7.27 16.16 -5.26
N LEU A 16 -8.32 15.42 -5.65
CA LEU A 16 -8.18 14.06 -6.17
C LEU A 16 -7.27 13.98 -7.40
N LEU A 17 -7.39 14.93 -8.33
CA LEU A 17 -6.55 14.99 -9.52
C LEU A 17 -5.07 15.20 -9.18
N ASP A 18 -4.77 16.14 -8.28
CA ASP A 18 -3.40 16.41 -7.85
C ASP A 18 -2.78 15.19 -7.14
N ARG A 19 -3.57 14.52 -6.31
CA ARG A 19 -3.17 13.29 -5.61
C ARG A 19 -2.93 12.15 -6.59
N LEU A 20 -3.79 11.99 -7.59
CA LEU A 20 -3.63 11.01 -8.67
C LEU A 20 -2.35 11.21 -9.47
N LEU A 21 -2.04 12.46 -9.85
CA LEU A 21 -0.81 12.79 -10.57
C LEU A 21 0.44 12.51 -9.74
N THR A 22 0.39 12.87 -8.46
CA THR A 22 1.45 12.61 -7.49
C THR A 22 1.72 11.10 -7.38
N VAL A 23 0.69 10.28 -7.16
CA VAL A 23 0.84 8.82 -7.07
C VAL A 23 1.34 8.21 -8.38
N LYS A 24 0.86 8.67 -9.55
CA LYS A 24 1.38 8.22 -10.85
C LYS A 24 2.88 8.50 -10.99
N SER A 25 3.34 9.63 -10.48
CA SER A 25 4.78 9.96 -10.48
C SER A 25 5.57 8.97 -9.63
N TRP A 26 5.10 8.62 -8.43
CA TRP A 26 5.74 7.63 -7.57
C TRP A 26 5.77 6.23 -8.18
N ILE A 27 4.66 5.77 -8.76
CA ILE A 27 4.61 4.47 -9.46
C ILE A 27 5.66 4.42 -10.57
N SER A 28 5.80 5.51 -11.33
CA SER A 28 6.79 5.62 -12.41
C SER A 28 8.22 5.62 -11.86
N GLU A 29 8.47 6.35 -10.77
CA GLU A 29 9.76 6.38 -10.08
C GLU A 29 10.15 4.99 -9.56
N PHE A 30 9.26 4.35 -8.81
CA PHE A 30 9.48 3.02 -8.25
C PHE A 30 9.70 1.96 -9.34
N ALA A 31 8.94 2.00 -10.44
CA ALA A 31 9.15 1.10 -11.56
C ALA A 31 10.56 1.26 -12.17
N LYS A 32 11.05 2.50 -12.31
CA LYS A 32 12.42 2.78 -12.78
C LYS A 32 13.46 2.22 -11.83
N VAL A 33 13.33 2.46 -10.52
CA VAL A 33 14.25 1.94 -9.49
C VAL A 33 14.31 0.41 -9.53
N MET A 34 13.17 -0.25 -9.80
CA MET A 34 13.10 -1.71 -9.93
C MET A 34 13.50 -2.25 -11.32
N GLY A 35 13.94 -1.39 -12.24
CA GLY A 35 14.32 -1.79 -13.61
C GLY A 35 13.15 -2.29 -14.46
N LYS A 36 11.91 -1.90 -14.15
CA LYS A 36 10.70 -2.32 -14.86
C LYS A 36 10.33 -1.28 -15.92
N ARG A 37 10.20 -1.72 -17.18
CA ARG A 37 9.84 -0.85 -18.31
C ARG A 37 8.37 -0.45 -18.35
N ASN A 38 7.48 -1.34 -17.87
CA ASN A 38 6.03 -1.18 -17.94
C ASN A 38 5.45 -1.05 -16.53
N PRO A 39 5.36 0.17 -15.96
CA PRO A 39 4.72 0.38 -14.67
C PRO A 39 3.24 -0.06 -14.70
N PRO A 40 2.66 -0.43 -13.55
CA PRO A 40 1.22 -0.66 -13.46
C PRO A 40 0.45 0.64 -13.67
N GLU A 41 -0.75 0.54 -14.26
CA GLU A 41 -1.67 1.67 -14.33
C GLU A 41 -2.22 2.00 -12.94
N LEU A 42 -2.55 3.26 -12.69
CA LEU A 42 -3.30 3.69 -11.51
C LEU A 42 -4.78 3.75 -11.83
N LYS A 43 -5.62 3.08 -11.02
CA LYS A 43 -7.08 3.25 -11.06
C LYS A 43 -7.64 3.61 -9.69
N THR A 44 -8.70 4.39 -9.70
CA THR A 44 -9.42 4.78 -8.48
C THR A 44 -10.84 4.26 -8.48
N TRP A 45 -11.42 4.14 -7.29
CA TRP A 45 -12.84 3.89 -7.07
C TRP A 45 -13.30 4.57 -5.78
N ILE A 46 -14.56 4.41 -5.41
CA ILE A 46 -15.17 5.07 -4.25
C ILE A 46 -14.65 4.51 -2.91
N SER A 47 -14.81 3.22 -2.64
CA SER A 47 -14.42 2.57 -1.37
C SER A 47 -13.83 1.17 -1.56
N GLY A 48 -13.02 0.71 -0.61
CA GLY A 48 -12.40 -0.62 -0.60
C GLY A 48 -10.97 -0.60 -0.06
N HIS A 49 -10.20 -1.64 -0.38
CA HIS A 49 -8.80 -1.80 0.04
C HIS A 49 -7.83 -1.41 -1.06
N MET A 50 -6.69 -0.81 -0.73
CA MET A 50 -5.61 -0.65 -1.70
C MET A 50 -5.08 -2.02 -2.14
N TYR A 51 -4.92 -2.27 -3.45
CA TYR A 51 -4.25 -3.49 -3.91
C TYR A 51 -3.71 -3.40 -5.35
N TYR A 52 -2.71 -4.21 -5.64
CA TYR A 52 -2.22 -4.50 -6.98
C TYR A 52 -2.96 -5.69 -7.62
N ALA A 53 -3.50 -5.48 -8.81
CA ALA A 53 -4.21 -6.47 -9.61
C ALA A 53 -3.28 -7.07 -10.69
N PRO A 54 -2.72 -8.29 -10.50
CA PRO A 54 -1.69 -8.83 -11.37
C PRO A 54 -2.19 -9.14 -12.79
N ILE A 55 -3.44 -9.56 -12.99
CA ILE A 55 -3.92 -9.89 -14.34
C ILE A 55 -3.93 -8.64 -15.23
N ARG A 56 -4.43 -7.53 -14.71
CA ARG A 56 -4.59 -6.27 -15.46
C ARG A 56 -3.38 -5.33 -15.38
N ASN A 57 -2.39 -5.63 -14.53
CA ASN A 57 -1.25 -4.76 -14.24
C ASN A 57 -1.71 -3.37 -13.74
N VAL A 58 -2.56 -3.35 -12.72
CA VAL A 58 -3.17 -2.11 -12.20
C VAL A 58 -2.96 -2.04 -10.69
N ILE A 59 -2.50 -0.90 -10.17
CA ILE A 59 -2.65 -0.55 -8.76
C ILE A 59 -3.96 0.18 -8.60
N LYS A 60 -4.78 -0.29 -7.67
CA LYS A 60 -6.08 0.29 -7.39
C LYS A 60 -6.07 0.94 -6.01
N ILE A 61 -6.46 2.21 -5.98
CA ILE A 61 -6.45 3.01 -4.76
C ILE A 61 -7.85 3.62 -4.54
N PRO A 62 -8.48 3.37 -3.39
CA PRO A 62 -9.74 4.02 -3.05
C PRO A 62 -9.57 5.55 -2.96
N SER A 63 -10.58 6.30 -3.41
CA SER A 63 -10.56 7.77 -3.35
C SER A 63 -10.47 8.27 -1.91
N THR A 64 -11.03 7.50 -0.96
CA THR A 64 -10.87 7.78 0.48
C THR A 64 -9.40 7.82 0.88
N HIS A 65 -8.60 6.84 0.47
CA HIS A 65 -7.17 6.79 0.81
C HIS A 65 -6.39 7.95 0.21
N LEU A 66 -6.71 8.32 -1.03
CA LEU A 66 -6.08 9.47 -1.69
C LEU A 66 -6.36 10.77 -0.93
N LEU A 67 -7.56 10.94 -0.38
CA LEU A 67 -7.98 12.15 0.29
C LEU A 67 -7.56 12.22 1.76
N THR A 68 -7.44 11.09 2.46
CA THR A 68 -7.22 11.07 3.91
C THR A 68 -5.78 10.80 4.31
N LEU A 69 -5.03 10.00 3.55
CA LEU A 69 -3.66 9.64 3.95
C LEU A 69 -2.69 10.80 3.71
N PRO A 70 -1.85 11.15 4.69
CA PRO A 70 -0.64 11.95 4.46
C PRO A 70 0.24 11.38 3.35
N ASP A 71 0.99 12.24 2.64
CA ASP A 71 1.84 11.83 1.51
C ASP A 71 2.86 10.76 1.86
N ASN A 72 3.51 10.88 3.01
CA ASN A 72 4.50 9.90 3.46
C ASN A 72 3.88 8.52 3.66
N GLN A 73 2.71 8.43 4.29
CA GLN A 73 2.00 7.16 4.51
C GLN A 73 1.44 6.61 3.19
N LEU A 74 0.82 7.45 2.36
CA LEU A 74 0.32 7.02 1.06
C LEU A 74 1.47 6.51 0.17
N ARG A 75 2.63 7.17 0.18
CA ARG A 75 3.82 6.75 -0.58
C ARG A 75 4.33 5.38 -0.13
N VAL A 76 4.34 5.10 1.18
CA VAL A 76 4.71 3.78 1.72
C VAL A 76 3.70 2.71 1.29
N ALA A 77 2.40 2.97 1.41
CA ALA A 77 1.36 2.04 0.97
C ALA A 77 1.45 1.73 -0.53
N VAL A 78 1.64 2.75 -1.37
CA VAL A 78 1.86 2.57 -2.81
C VAL A 78 3.13 1.77 -3.10
N ALA A 79 4.20 2.00 -2.34
CA ALA A 79 5.44 1.24 -2.50
C ALA A 79 5.30 -0.24 -2.10
N HIS A 80 4.44 -0.55 -1.13
CA HIS A 80 4.06 -1.93 -0.79
C HIS A 80 3.39 -2.61 -1.98
N GLU A 81 2.40 -1.96 -2.62
CA GLU A 81 1.75 -2.50 -3.82
C GLU A 81 2.72 -2.66 -5.01
N MET A 82 3.70 -1.75 -5.13
CA MET A 82 4.78 -1.90 -6.09
C MET A 82 5.67 -3.11 -5.80
N GLY A 83 5.79 -3.52 -4.54
CA GLY A 83 6.41 -4.77 -4.12
C GLY A 83 5.71 -5.99 -4.72
N HIS A 84 4.37 -6.04 -4.67
CA HIS A 84 3.61 -7.10 -5.35
C HIS A 84 3.78 -7.04 -6.88
N PHE A 85 3.76 -5.85 -7.47
CA PHE A 85 4.03 -5.68 -8.90
C PHE A 85 5.41 -6.21 -9.30
N SER A 86 6.44 -5.97 -8.50
CA SER A 86 7.81 -6.44 -8.78
C SER A 86 7.87 -7.97 -8.92
N ARG A 87 6.95 -8.67 -8.25
CA ARG A 87 6.80 -10.13 -8.15
C ARG A 87 5.46 -10.61 -8.70
N ARG A 88 4.92 -9.94 -9.73
CA ARG A 88 3.61 -10.19 -10.34
C ARG A 88 3.18 -11.67 -10.43
N TRP A 89 4.05 -12.55 -10.98
CA TRP A 89 3.72 -13.97 -11.14
C TRP A 89 3.84 -14.79 -9.84
N PRO A 90 4.94 -14.72 -9.07
CA PRO A 90 5.00 -15.34 -7.74
C PRO A 90 3.85 -14.94 -6.80
N SER A 91 3.48 -13.65 -6.79
CA SER A 91 2.35 -13.15 -6.00
C SER A 91 1.03 -13.78 -6.44
N PHE A 92 0.79 -13.89 -7.75
CA PHE A 92 -0.44 -14.50 -8.29
C PHE A 92 -0.57 -15.99 -7.96
N PHE A 93 0.53 -16.75 -7.95
CA PHE A 93 0.51 -18.20 -7.67
C PHE A 93 0.70 -18.55 -6.17
N SER A 94 0.45 -17.60 -5.28
CA SER A 94 0.53 -17.80 -3.82
C SER A 94 -0.80 -18.32 -3.26
N TRP A 95 -1.03 -19.62 -3.47
CA TRP A 95 -2.27 -20.29 -3.06
C TRP A 95 -2.32 -20.70 -1.59
N THR A 96 -1.16 -20.86 -0.94
CA THR A 96 -1.08 -21.25 0.48
C THR A 96 -0.94 -20.04 1.39
N LEU A 97 -1.48 -20.12 2.60
CA LEU A 97 -1.36 -19.06 3.62
C LEU A 97 0.10 -18.67 3.87
N VAL A 98 1.00 -19.65 4.00
CA VAL A 98 2.43 -19.43 4.22
C VAL A 98 3.07 -18.66 3.08
N ARG A 99 2.72 -18.98 1.82
CA ARG A 99 3.25 -18.25 0.65
C ARG A 99 2.72 -16.82 0.61
N ARG A 100 1.44 -16.61 0.88
CA ARG A 100 0.86 -15.26 0.97
C ARG A 100 1.57 -14.42 2.03
N LEU A 101 1.73 -14.94 3.24
CA LEU A 101 2.47 -14.25 4.32
C LEU A 101 3.92 -13.93 3.95
N ASN A 102 4.58 -14.77 3.15
CA ASN A 102 5.92 -14.47 2.67
C ASN A 102 5.93 -13.38 1.59
N GLU A 103 4.95 -13.35 0.69
CA GLU A 103 4.81 -12.27 -0.29
C GLU A 103 4.50 -10.93 0.39
N GLU A 104 3.66 -10.90 1.43
CA GLU A 104 3.44 -9.69 2.26
C GLU A 104 4.75 -9.16 2.88
N LYS A 105 5.54 -10.03 3.52
CA LYS A 105 6.84 -9.65 4.09
C LYS A 105 7.80 -9.08 3.05
N ILE A 106 7.74 -9.60 1.82
CA ILE A 106 8.59 -9.11 0.73
C ILE A 106 8.09 -7.75 0.24
N ALA A 107 6.77 -7.57 0.12
CA ALA A 107 6.15 -6.29 -0.22
C ALA A 107 6.47 -5.21 0.83
N ASP A 108 6.42 -5.54 2.12
CA ASP A 108 6.81 -4.65 3.22
C ASP A 108 8.27 -4.21 3.12
N ARG A 109 9.19 -5.16 2.91
CA ARG A 109 10.62 -4.85 2.72
C ARG A 109 10.84 -3.98 1.49
N CYS A 110 10.13 -4.26 0.40
CA CYS A 110 10.19 -3.44 -0.81
C CYS A 110 9.72 -2.02 -0.54
N SER A 111 8.63 -1.84 0.24
CA SER A 111 8.12 -0.52 0.60
C SER A 111 9.16 0.31 1.35
N ILE A 112 9.82 -0.28 2.35
CA ILE A 112 10.88 0.36 3.14
C ILE A 112 12.07 0.72 2.25
N MET A 113 12.52 -0.20 1.39
CA MET A 113 13.66 0.05 0.49
C MET A 113 13.37 1.14 -0.55
N LEU A 114 12.17 1.17 -1.11
CA LEU A 114 11.79 2.14 -2.15
C LEU A 114 11.56 3.55 -1.59
N THR A 115 11.15 3.66 -0.33
CA THR A 115 10.80 4.95 0.28
C THR A 115 11.86 5.50 1.22
N GLY A 116 12.75 4.64 1.73
CA GLY A 116 13.67 5.00 2.81
C GLY A 116 12.97 5.22 4.16
N ALA A 117 11.70 4.82 4.28
CA ALA A 117 10.93 4.93 5.52
C ALA A 117 11.58 4.15 6.67
N THR A 118 11.48 4.68 7.89
CA THR A 118 11.85 3.89 9.08
C THR A 118 10.82 2.80 9.34
N ILE A 119 11.12 1.89 10.27
CA ILE A 119 10.15 0.87 10.70
C ILE A 119 8.92 1.53 11.35
N GLU A 120 9.14 2.63 12.06
CA GLU A 120 8.08 3.42 12.71
C GLU A 120 7.18 4.10 11.67
N ASP A 121 7.76 4.69 10.62
CA ASP A 121 7.00 5.28 9.50
C ASP A 121 6.17 4.22 8.77
N TRP A 122 6.78 3.06 8.50
CA TRP A 122 6.08 1.92 7.88
C TRP A 122 4.93 1.41 8.77
N ALA A 123 5.17 1.23 10.07
CA ALA A 123 4.15 0.79 11.00
C ALA A 123 3.01 1.80 11.13
N SER A 124 3.35 3.10 11.19
CA SER A 124 2.38 4.20 11.18
C SER A 124 1.51 4.18 9.92
N SER A 125 2.11 3.97 8.75
CA SER A 125 1.38 3.83 7.49
C SER A 125 0.40 2.66 7.51
N LEU A 126 0.80 1.50 8.04
CA LEU A 126 -0.11 0.34 8.14
C LEU A 126 -1.29 0.61 9.06
N ILE A 127 -1.07 1.28 10.19
CA ILE A 127 -2.14 1.65 11.12
C ILE A 127 -3.11 2.64 10.44
N ALA A 128 -2.58 3.64 9.74
CA ALA A 128 -3.40 4.64 9.06
C ALA A 128 -4.27 4.03 7.94
N VAL A 129 -3.71 3.14 7.11
CA VAL A 129 -4.47 2.40 6.09
C VAL A 129 -5.55 1.55 6.76
N ALA A 130 -5.20 0.76 7.77
CA ALA A 130 -6.15 -0.10 8.47
C ALA A 130 -7.31 0.70 9.09
N LEU A 131 -7.04 1.87 9.66
CA LEU A 131 -8.04 2.78 10.21
C LEU A 131 -9.04 3.33 9.19
N ILE A 132 -8.60 3.56 7.95
CA ILE A 132 -9.47 4.03 6.87
C ILE A 132 -10.34 2.89 6.34
N GLU A 133 -9.76 1.68 6.24
CA GLU A 133 -10.45 0.50 5.73
C GLU A 133 -11.44 -0.08 6.75
N ASP A 134 -11.07 -0.07 8.02
CA ASP A 134 -11.89 -0.51 9.14
C ASP A 134 -11.69 0.44 10.35
N PRO A 135 -12.56 1.45 10.52
CA PRO A 135 -12.51 2.33 11.68
C PRO A 135 -12.70 1.60 13.03
N GLY A 136 -13.27 0.38 13.01
CA GLY A 136 -13.41 -0.51 14.16
C GLY A 136 -12.09 -1.17 14.59
N TYR A 137 -11.07 -1.13 13.74
CA TYR A 137 -9.79 -1.82 13.92
C TYR A 137 -9.10 -1.52 15.25
N LEU A 138 -9.15 -0.27 15.74
CA LEU A 138 -8.54 0.11 17.02
C LEU A 138 -9.26 -0.48 18.25
N PHE A 139 -10.54 -0.88 18.13
CA PHE A 139 -11.29 -1.46 19.24
C PHE A 139 -10.97 -2.95 19.45
N GLU A 140 -10.36 -3.62 18.47
CA GLU A 140 -9.96 -5.04 18.55
C GLU A 140 -8.43 -5.25 18.77
N GLN A 141 -7.67 -4.15 18.87
CA GLN A 141 -6.20 -4.12 18.73
C GLN A 141 -5.37 -4.45 19.99
N ASP A 142 -5.95 -4.95 21.08
CA ASP A 142 -5.12 -5.49 22.18
C ASP A 142 -4.41 -6.81 21.79
N LEU A 143 -4.87 -7.52 20.74
CA LEU A 143 -4.32 -8.82 20.35
C LEU A 143 -3.41 -8.79 19.11
N VAL A 144 -3.74 -7.99 18.09
CA VAL A 144 -2.97 -7.94 16.83
C VAL A 144 -1.73 -7.05 16.94
N PHE A 145 -1.80 -5.97 17.73
CA PHE A 145 -0.66 -5.10 18.01
C PHE A 145 0.39 -5.80 18.89
N GLN A 146 -0.06 -6.58 19.89
CA GLN A 146 0.79 -7.47 20.68
C GLN A 146 1.45 -8.55 19.80
N ALA A 147 0.71 -9.15 18.86
CA ALA A 147 1.27 -10.17 17.96
C ALA A 147 2.34 -9.61 17.02
N ARG A 148 2.12 -8.42 16.43
CA ARG A 148 3.13 -7.76 15.58
C ARG A 148 4.34 -7.29 16.38
N LYS A 149 4.14 -6.71 17.57
CA LYS A 149 5.23 -6.35 18.50
C LYS A 149 6.03 -7.59 18.91
N TYR A 150 5.38 -8.69 19.24
CA TYR A 150 6.02 -9.95 19.61
C TYR A 150 6.83 -10.55 18.45
N VAL A 151 6.32 -10.48 17.22
CA VAL A 151 7.05 -10.95 16.02
C VAL A 151 8.26 -10.06 15.71
N LEU A 152 8.13 -8.74 15.79
CA LEU A 152 9.24 -7.78 15.61
C LEU A 152 10.30 -7.95 16.69
N GLN A 153 9.89 -8.08 17.96
CA GLN A 153 10.79 -8.21 19.10
C GLN A 153 11.50 -9.57 19.10
N ARG A 154 10.82 -10.65 18.70
CA ARG A 154 11.43 -11.97 18.48
C ARG A 154 12.43 -11.97 17.32
N TRP A 155 12.14 -11.25 16.24
CA TRP A 155 13.08 -11.11 15.11
C TRP A 155 14.34 -10.32 15.51
N VAL A 156 14.20 -9.24 16.26
CA VAL A 156 15.33 -8.47 16.82
C VAL A 156 16.18 -9.32 17.77
N ASN A 157 15.55 -10.15 18.61
CA ASN A 157 16.28 -11.00 19.54
C ASN A 157 17.05 -12.13 18.82
N LEU A 158 16.49 -12.71 17.76
CA LEU A 158 17.19 -13.72 16.95
C LEU A 158 18.40 -13.15 16.21
N LYS A 159 18.36 -11.86 15.83
CA LYS A 159 19.49 -11.14 15.22
C LYS A 159 20.64 -10.83 16.19
N LYS A 160 20.39 -10.85 17.50
CA LYS A 160 21.39 -10.59 18.55
C LYS A 160 22.02 -11.86 19.13
N ALA A 161 21.44 -13.02 18.84
CA ALA A 161 21.83 -14.32 19.40
C ALA A 161 22.76 -15.15 18.48
N GLY A 162 23.18 -14.59 17.35
CA GLY A 162 24.21 -15.13 16.46
C GLY A 162 25.17 -14.02 16.07
#